data_AF-T1CI51-F1
#
_entry.id   AF-T1CI51-F1
#
_cell.length_a   1.000
_cell.length_b   1.000
_cell.length_c   1.000
_cell.angle_alpha   90.00
_cell.angle_beta   90.00
_cell.angle_gamma   90.00
#
_symmetry.space_group_name_H-M   'P 1'
#
loop_
_entity.id
_entity.type
_entity.pdbx_description
1 polymer ?
#
loop_
_entity_poly.entity_id
_entity_poly.type
_entity_poly.pdbx_seq_one_letter_code
_entity_poly.pdbx_strand_id
1 'polypeptide(L)'
;MSLSRRLLLLIMPLVFALPAWAETASQVFKQDAPSVVVVMTYNAAGKATELGSGVKLPDGSVATNCHVLKDGTRYRVRYQGKNYRATLDKSDWNRDVCSLDVPGLPAPPAVLGSTKTLQVGDAVYAIGTPEGLRHTLSEGIVSSLRPVGDGSYIQTTAAISPGSSGGGLFDDHGRLLGLTSFFVSKGQQLNFALPVEWIEALPQHSTARVASRTSEVDWLSRAAA
;
A
#
# COMPACT_ATOMS: atom_id res chain seq x y z
N MET A 1 -29.73 -50.72 -52.45
CA MET A 1 -29.72 -50.31 -51.03
C MET A 1 -28.57 -49.33 -50.83
N SER A 2 -28.88 -48.04 -50.71
CA SER A 2 -27.90 -46.93 -50.68
C SER A 2 -27.63 -46.51 -49.24
N LEU A 3 -26.38 -46.65 -48.78
CA LEU A 3 -25.94 -46.19 -47.46
C LEU A 3 -25.44 -44.74 -47.58
N SER A 4 -26.23 -43.78 -47.08
CA SER A 4 -25.79 -42.39 -46.95
C SER A 4 -24.89 -42.23 -45.72
N ARG A 5 -23.58 -41.99 -45.91
CA ARG A 5 -22.68 -41.53 -44.84
C ARG A 5 -23.01 -40.08 -44.48
N ARG A 6 -23.60 -39.85 -43.31
CA ARG A 6 -23.70 -38.52 -42.71
C ARG A 6 -22.39 -38.19 -41.99
N LEU A 7 -21.65 -37.23 -42.51
CA LEU A 7 -20.45 -36.68 -41.89
C LEU A 7 -20.90 -35.65 -40.83
N LEU A 8 -20.80 -35.99 -39.54
CA LEU A 8 -20.97 -35.02 -38.46
C LEU A 8 -19.69 -34.19 -38.36
N LEU A 9 -19.75 -32.91 -38.71
CA LEU A 9 -18.71 -31.93 -38.43
C LEU A 9 -18.86 -31.46 -36.98
N LEU A 10 -17.96 -31.92 -36.10
CA LEU A 10 -17.78 -31.42 -34.75
C LEU A 10 -17.10 -30.05 -34.83
N ILE A 11 -17.86 -28.98 -34.56
CA ILE A 11 -17.32 -27.63 -34.41
C ILE A 11 -16.84 -27.52 -32.96
N MET A 12 -15.54 -27.66 -32.75
CA MET A 12 -14.90 -27.45 -31.45
C MET A 12 -14.72 -25.94 -31.23
N PRO A 13 -15.28 -25.33 -30.16
CA PRO A 13 -15.12 -23.92 -29.92
C PRO A 13 -13.65 -23.65 -29.53
N LEU A 14 -12.96 -22.87 -30.36
CA LEU A 14 -11.61 -22.43 -30.09
C LEU A 14 -11.65 -21.37 -28.99
N VAL A 15 -11.42 -21.77 -27.74
CA VAL A 15 -11.30 -20.85 -26.61
C VAL A 15 -9.94 -20.16 -26.73
N PHE A 16 -9.92 -18.92 -27.22
CA PHE A 16 -8.74 -18.08 -27.13
C PHE A 16 -8.56 -17.62 -25.68
N ALA A 17 -7.60 -18.21 -24.98
CA ALA A 17 -7.09 -17.62 -23.75
C ALA A 17 -6.35 -16.32 -24.13
N LEU A 18 -6.93 -15.17 -23.79
CA LEU A 18 -6.19 -13.92 -23.87
C LEU A 18 -5.00 -14.04 -22.90
N PRO A 19 -3.77 -13.69 -23.31
CA PRO A 19 -2.69 -13.58 -22.34
C PRO A 19 -3.11 -12.55 -21.29
N ALA A 20 -2.90 -12.83 -20.01
CA ALA A 20 -2.89 -11.78 -19.00
C ALA A 20 -1.55 -11.05 -19.17
N TRP A 21 -1.59 -9.81 -19.65
CA TRP A 21 -0.39 -9.00 -19.81
C TRP A 21 -0.14 -8.30 -18.48
N ALA A 22 1.05 -8.50 -17.90
CA ALA A 22 1.53 -7.68 -16.80
C ALA A 22 1.54 -6.21 -17.24
N GLU A 23 1.07 -5.31 -16.38
CA GLU A 23 1.13 -3.88 -16.65
C GLU A 23 2.57 -3.38 -16.58
N THR A 24 2.89 -2.42 -17.42
CA THR A 24 4.15 -1.69 -17.34
C THR A 24 4.15 -0.75 -16.13
N ALA A 25 5.35 -0.40 -15.64
CA ALA A 25 5.53 0.60 -14.57
C ALA A 25 4.74 1.91 -14.81
N SER A 26 4.68 2.37 -16.08
CA SER A 26 3.93 3.58 -16.44
C SER A 26 2.41 3.40 -16.39
N GLN A 27 1.91 2.19 -16.64
CA GLN A 27 0.48 1.89 -16.55
C GLN A 27 0.05 1.84 -15.08
N VAL A 28 0.78 1.09 -14.26
CA VAL A 28 0.58 1.05 -12.80
C VAL A 28 0.62 2.46 -12.21
N PHE A 29 1.62 3.27 -12.55
CA PHE A 29 1.68 4.65 -12.06
C PHE A 29 0.48 5.50 -12.47
N LYS A 30 0.04 5.42 -13.73
CA LYS A 30 -1.10 6.20 -14.22
C LYS A 30 -2.41 5.76 -13.55
N GLN A 31 -2.55 4.46 -13.30
CA GLN A 31 -3.72 3.88 -12.65
C GLN A 31 -3.77 4.23 -11.16
N ASP A 32 -2.67 4.04 -10.44
CA ASP A 32 -2.69 3.96 -8.97
C ASP A 32 -2.17 5.20 -8.27
N ALA A 33 -1.32 6.02 -8.91
CA ALA A 33 -0.88 7.29 -8.30
C ALA A 33 -2.03 8.21 -7.87
N PRO A 34 -3.18 8.30 -8.58
CA PRO A 34 -4.35 9.04 -8.11
C PRO A 34 -4.94 8.56 -6.77
N SER A 35 -4.70 7.31 -6.36
CA SER A 35 -5.15 6.77 -5.06
C SER A 35 -4.21 7.13 -3.91
N VAL A 36 -2.98 7.57 -4.21
CA VAL A 36 -1.98 7.96 -3.23
C VAL A 36 -2.12 9.44 -2.89
N VAL A 37 -1.91 9.81 -1.64
CA VAL A 37 -2.05 11.18 -1.12
C VAL A 37 -0.89 11.56 -0.22
N VAL A 38 -0.72 12.87 0.02
CA VAL A 38 0.24 13.36 1.01
C VAL A 38 -0.45 13.46 2.37
N VAL A 39 0.12 12.87 3.41
CA VAL A 39 -0.33 13.00 4.80
C VAL A 39 0.54 14.02 5.52
N MET A 40 -0.10 15.00 6.15
CA MET A 40 0.58 16.09 6.87
C MET A 40 0.12 16.12 8.32
N THR A 41 1.11 16.12 9.21
CA THR A 41 0.89 16.07 10.66
C THR A 41 1.32 17.39 11.29
N TYR A 42 0.48 17.92 12.20
CA TYR A 42 0.73 19.17 12.90
C TYR A 42 0.62 18.97 14.41
N ASN A 43 1.52 19.61 15.17
CA ASN A 43 1.45 19.62 16.63
C ASN A 43 0.39 20.60 17.17
N ALA A 44 0.27 20.66 18.50
CA ALA A 44 -0.63 21.57 19.20
C ALA A 44 -0.38 23.05 18.84
N ALA A 45 0.88 23.45 18.63
CA ALA A 45 1.25 24.80 18.21
C ALA A 45 0.93 25.11 16.74
N GLY A 46 0.52 24.10 15.94
CA GLY A 46 0.20 24.27 14.52
C GLY A 46 1.40 24.27 13.58
N LYS A 47 2.57 23.89 14.09
CA LYS A 47 3.75 23.64 13.25
C LYS A 47 3.64 22.24 12.64
N ALA A 48 3.95 22.13 11.35
CA ALA A 48 4.09 20.84 10.69
C ALA A 48 5.23 20.05 11.35
N THR A 49 4.97 18.80 11.73
CA THR A 49 5.93 17.94 12.42
C THR A 49 6.46 16.85 11.52
N GLU A 50 5.60 16.26 10.69
CA GLU A 50 5.91 15.10 9.88
C GLU A 50 5.17 15.19 8.53
N LEU A 51 5.78 14.63 7.49
CA LEU A 51 5.18 14.45 6.19
C LEU A 51 5.35 13.00 5.76
N GLY A 52 4.24 12.36 5.42
CA GLY A 52 4.22 11.02 4.87
C GLY A 52 3.29 10.93 3.66
N SER A 53 3.04 9.70 3.27
CA SER A 53 2.12 9.32 2.21
C SER A 53 0.92 8.58 2.80
N GLY A 54 -0.15 8.45 2.03
CA GLY A 54 -1.31 7.64 2.37
C GLY A 54 -1.94 7.04 1.12
N VAL A 55 -2.77 6.01 1.29
CA VAL A 55 -3.52 5.37 0.19
C VAL A 55 -5.01 5.40 0.49
N LYS A 56 -5.82 5.89 -0.46
CA LYS A 56 -7.28 5.87 -0.37
C LYS A 56 -7.79 4.43 -0.48
N LEU A 57 -8.58 3.99 0.49
CA LEU A 57 -9.15 2.64 0.53
C LEU A 57 -10.57 2.56 -0.04
N PRO A 58 -11.06 1.36 -0.41
CA PRO A 58 -12.44 1.16 -0.86
C PRO A 58 -13.52 1.61 0.12
N ASP A 59 -13.24 1.57 1.43
CA ASP A 59 -14.18 2.03 2.48
C ASP A 59 -14.23 3.56 2.61
N GLY A 60 -13.42 4.29 1.84
CA GLY A 60 -13.37 5.74 1.83
C GLY A 60 -12.34 6.34 2.79
N SER A 61 -11.73 5.55 3.68
CA SER A 61 -10.65 6.03 4.56
C SER A 61 -9.33 6.17 3.80
N VAL A 62 -8.34 6.79 4.44
CA VAL A 62 -6.95 6.84 3.94
C VAL A 62 -6.06 6.05 4.90
N ALA A 63 -5.47 4.96 4.42
CA ALA A 63 -4.45 4.21 5.15
C ALA A 63 -3.11 4.95 5.14
N THR A 64 -2.36 4.86 6.23
CA THR A 64 -1.01 5.40 6.39
C THR A 64 -0.27 4.62 7.49
N ASN A 65 1.04 4.81 7.62
CA ASN A 65 1.73 4.37 8.82
C ASN A 65 1.34 5.21 10.04
N CYS A 66 1.30 4.59 11.22
CA CYS A 66 0.98 5.29 12.47
C CYS A 66 2.11 6.21 12.92
N HIS A 67 3.38 5.88 12.66
CA HIS A 67 4.51 6.74 13.01
C HIS A 67 4.42 8.13 12.36
N VAL A 68 3.85 8.20 11.14
CA VAL A 68 3.56 9.48 10.43
C VAL A 68 2.64 10.39 11.26
N LEU A 69 1.79 9.81 12.11
CA LEU A 69 0.78 10.52 12.91
C LEU A 69 1.21 10.75 14.37
N LYS A 70 2.31 10.13 14.81
CA LYS A 70 2.68 9.94 16.22
C LYS A 70 2.73 11.26 17.00
N ASP A 71 3.38 12.29 16.47
CA ASP A 71 3.57 13.56 17.20
C ASP A 71 2.50 14.61 16.88
N GLY A 72 1.44 14.19 16.16
CA GLY A 72 0.35 15.04 15.73
C GLY A 72 -0.79 15.17 16.72
N THR A 73 -1.42 16.35 16.69
CA THR A 73 -2.76 16.58 17.24
C THR A 73 -3.77 17.02 16.17
N ARG A 74 -3.29 17.39 14.98
CA ARG A 74 -4.11 17.73 13.81
C ARG A 74 -3.51 17.12 12.56
N TYR A 75 -4.37 16.63 11.69
CA TYR A 75 -3.98 15.96 10.44
C TYR A 75 -4.64 16.64 9.24
N ARG A 76 -3.92 16.67 8.13
CA ARG A 76 -4.44 17.06 6.83
C ARG A 76 -3.97 16.09 5.76
N VAL A 77 -4.82 15.87 4.78
CA VAL A 77 -4.46 15.17 3.55
C VAL A 77 -4.38 16.19 2.42
N ARG A 78 -3.28 16.19 1.66
CA ARG A 78 -3.13 17.01 0.47
C ARG A 78 -3.27 16.14 -0.78
N TYR A 79 -4.15 16.57 -1.67
CA TYR A 79 -4.44 15.89 -2.93
C TYR A 79 -4.68 16.93 -4.04
N GLN A 80 -3.96 16.78 -5.15
CA GLN A 80 -4.00 17.72 -6.30
C GLN A 80 -3.89 19.20 -5.88
N GLY A 81 -2.99 19.50 -4.93
CA GLY A 81 -2.75 20.85 -4.43
C GLY A 81 -3.78 21.37 -3.40
N LYS A 82 -4.87 20.64 -3.14
CA LYS A 82 -5.88 21.01 -2.15
C LYS A 82 -5.68 20.26 -0.84
N ASN A 83 -5.91 20.95 0.28
CA ASN A 83 -5.84 20.38 1.62
C ASN A 83 -7.24 20.00 2.13
N TYR A 84 -7.35 18.81 2.68
CA TYR A 84 -8.54 18.25 3.29
C TYR A 84 -8.27 18.04 4.78
N ARG A 85 -9.26 18.35 5.62
CA ARG A 85 -9.18 18.02 7.05
C ARG A 85 -9.23 16.51 7.20
N ALA A 86 -8.39 15.97 8.07
CA ALA A 86 -8.38 14.57 8.40
C ALA A 86 -8.48 14.36 9.91
N THR A 87 -9.11 13.28 10.32
CA THR A 87 -9.15 12.79 11.71
C THR A 87 -8.71 11.35 11.75
N LEU A 88 -8.03 10.95 12.82
CA LEU A 88 -7.72 9.55 13.05
C LEU A 88 -9.04 8.76 13.15
N ASP A 89 -9.22 7.76 12.31
CA ASP A 89 -10.39 6.86 12.30
C ASP A 89 -10.08 5.62 13.14
N LYS A 90 -9.20 4.75 12.64
CA LYS A 90 -8.75 3.52 13.31
C LYS A 90 -7.24 3.47 13.38
N SER A 91 -6.70 2.76 14.37
CA SER A 91 -5.26 2.61 14.54
C SER A 91 -4.87 1.25 15.10
N ASP A 92 -3.84 0.64 14.55
CA ASP A 92 -3.10 -0.46 15.17
C ASP A 92 -1.64 -0.02 15.35
N TRP A 93 -1.34 0.58 16.51
CA TRP A 93 -0.01 1.11 16.82
C TRP A 93 1.07 0.03 16.95
N ASN A 94 0.68 -1.21 17.21
CA ASN A 94 1.62 -2.34 17.32
C ASN A 94 2.07 -2.84 15.94
N ARG A 95 1.21 -2.63 14.94
CA ARG A 95 1.45 -2.99 13.53
C ARG A 95 1.85 -1.79 12.67
N ASP A 96 1.89 -0.59 13.25
CA ASP A 96 2.20 0.66 12.55
C ASP A 96 1.28 0.94 11.35
N VAL A 97 0.00 0.56 11.46
CA VAL A 97 -1.03 0.81 10.44
C VAL A 97 -2.14 1.65 11.05
N CYS A 98 -2.41 2.80 10.45
CA CYS A 98 -3.44 3.74 10.86
C CYS A 98 -4.33 4.11 9.66
N SER A 99 -5.55 4.55 9.94
CA SER A 99 -6.47 5.09 8.94
C SER A 99 -6.98 6.46 9.35
N LEU A 100 -7.19 7.32 8.36
CA LEU A 100 -7.74 8.65 8.53
C LEU A 100 -9.13 8.72 7.85
N ASP A 101 -10.10 9.29 8.56
CA ASP A 101 -11.31 9.81 7.92
C ASP A 101 -11.00 11.15 7.26
N VAL A 102 -11.36 11.28 5.99
CA VAL A 102 -11.07 12.46 5.16
C VAL A 102 -12.29 12.85 4.33
N PRO A 103 -13.26 13.55 4.94
CA PRO A 103 -14.51 13.91 4.26
C PRO A 103 -14.27 14.72 2.99
N GLY A 104 -14.93 14.31 1.90
CA GLY A 104 -14.88 15.01 0.62
C GLY A 104 -13.58 14.87 -0.17
N LEU A 105 -12.68 13.94 0.21
CA LEU A 105 -11.49 13.62 -0.57
C LEU A 105 -11.88 12.91 -1.89
N PRO A 106 -11.61 13.50 -3.08
CA PRO A 106 -12.04 12.96 -4.36
C PRO A 106 -11.05 11.95 -4.99
N ALA A 107 -10.05 11.50 -4.23
CA ALA A 107 -9.12 10.47 -4.70
C ALA A 107 -9.87 9.15 -4.95
N PRO A 108 -9.65 8.47 -6.09
CA PRO A 108 -10.20 7.13 -6.30
C PRO A 108 -9.58 6.13 -5.31
N PRO A 109 -10.33 5.11 -4.87
CA PRO A 109 -9.79 4.06 -4.00
C PRO A 109 -8.83 3.14 -4.77
N ALA A 110 -7.80 2.67 -4.09
CA ALA A 110 -6.94 1.59 -4.60
C ALA A 110 -7.70 0.25 -4.62
N VAL A 111 -7.35 -0.62 -5.57
CA VAL A 111 -7.79 -2.02 -5.57
C VAL A 111 -6.88 -2.80 -4.63
N LEU A 112 -7.45 -3.62 -3.74
CA LEU A 112 -6.67 -4.42 -2.80
C LEU A 112 -6.19 -5.73 -3.46
N GLY A 113 -4.93 -6.08 -3.23
CA GLY A 113 -4.35 -7.36 -3.61
C GLY A 113 -4.30 -8.33 -2.42
N SER A 114 -3.31 -9.21 -2.42
CA SER A 114 -2.99 -10.05 -1.25
C SER A 114 -1.53 -10.45 -1.28
N THR A 115 -0.91 -10.54 -0.11
CA THR A 115 0.46 -11.07 0.04
C THR A 115 0.51 -12.59 -0.05
N LYS A 116 -0.62 -13.29 0.04
CA LYS A 116 -0.70 -14.76 0.05
C LYS A 116 -0.34 -15.42 -1.28
N THR A 117 -0.53 -14.70 -2.39
CA THR A 117 -0.20 -15.19 -3.74
C THR A 117 1.15 -14.67 -4.23
N LEU A 118 1.79 -13.79 -3.46
CA LEU A 118 3.02 -13.11 -3.81
C LEU A 118 4.21 -14.07 -3.68
N GLN A 119 5.17 -13.96 -4.60
CA GLN A 119 6.38 -14.78 -4.64
C GLN A 119 7.63 -13.89 -4.67
N VAL A 120 8.74 -14.43 -4.15
CA VAL A 120 10.05 -13.79 -4.30
C VAL A 120 10.41 -13.74 -5.79
N GLY A 121 10.78 -12.55 -6.27
CA GLY A 121 11.04 -12.28 -7.69
C GLY A 121 9.90 -11.56 -8.41
N ASP A 122 8.69 -11.51 -7.85
CA ASP A 122 7.57 -10.77 -8.46
C ASP A 122 7.89 -9.28 -8.55
N ALA A 123 7.52 -8.67 -9.68
CA ALA A 123 7.66 -7.23 -9.89
C ALA A 123 6.73 -6.47 -8.95
N VAL A 124 7.23 -5.37 -8.37
CA VAL A 124 6.45 -4.51 -7.48
C VAL A 124 6.80 -3.04 -7.72
N TYR A 125 5.82 -2.19 -7.43
CA TYR A 125 5.85 -0.77 -7.72
C TYR A 125 5.51 0.02 -6.47
N ALA A 126 6.47 0.75 -5.92
CA ALA A 126 6.22 1.64 -4.80
C ALA A 126 5.81 3.02 -5.31
N ILE A 127 4.64 3.49 -4.86
CA ILE A 127 4.13 4.83 -5.15
C ILE A 127 3.94 5.58 -3.83
N GLY A 128 4.66 6.69 -3.70
CA GLY A 128 4.57 7.58 -2.54
C GLY A 128 4.73 9.04 -2.95
N THR A 129 4.83 9.91 -1.96
CA THR A 129 5.13 11.34 -2.15
C THR A 129 6.35 11.74 -1.32
N PRO A 130 7.57 11.36 -1.72
CA PRO A 130 8.80 11.80 -1.07
C PRO A 130 8.83 13.33 -0.96
N GLU A 131 9.15 13.84 0.23
CA GLU A 131 9.18 15.28 0.54
C GLU A 131 7.85 16.04 0.25
N GLY A 132 6.76 15.32 -0.06
CA GLY A 132 5.46 15.88 -0.37
C GLY A 132 5.37 16.70 -1.66
N LEU A 133 6.34 16.61 -2.57
CA LEU A 133 6.36 17.46 -3.76
C LEU A 133 5.43 16.94 -4.86
N ARG A 134 5.68 15.71 -5.31
CA ARG A 134 4.92 15.01 -6.36
C ARG A 134 4.88 13.51 -6.06
N HIS A 135 3.97 12.79 -6.70
CA HIS A 135 4.02 11.33 -6.70
C HIS A 135 5.30 10.86 -7.36
N THR A 136 5.97 9.91 -6.72
CA THR A 136 7.17 9.24 -7.22
C THR A 136 6.88 7.76 -7.31
N LEU A 137 7.28 7.17 -8.43
CA LEU A 137 7.28 5.73 -8.65
C LEU A 137 8.71 5.21 -8.46
N SER A 138 8.86 4.09 -7.78
CA SER A 138 10.04 3.25 -7.89
C SER A 138 9.61 1.81 -8.20
N GLU A 139 10.35 1.18 -9.10
CA GLU A 139 10.15 -0.22 -9.48
C GLU A 139 11.19 -1.09 -8.77
N GLY A 140 10.78 -2.30 -8.43
CA GLY A 140 11.67 -3.32 -7.89
C GLY A 140 11.03 -4.70 -7.94
N ILE A 141 11.56 -5.60 -7.12
CA ILE A 141 11.04 -6.95 -6.96
C ILE A 141 10.79 -7.25 -5.48
N VAL A 142 9.99 -8.27 -5.22
CA VAL A 142 9.93 -8.93 -3.91
C VAL A 142 11.27 -9.64 -3.67
N SER A 143 12.03 -9.14 -2.70
CA SER A 143 13.32 -9.72 -2.31
C SER A 143 13.17 -10.84 -1.28
N SER A 144 12.16 -10.74 -0.41
CA SER A 144 11.86 -11.73 0.61
C SER A 144 10.43 -11.53 1.13
N LEU A 145 9.81 -12.61 1.59
CA LEU A 145 8.51 -12.61 2.25
C LEU A 145 8.68 -13.20 3.65
N ARG A 146 8.18 -12.49 4.66
CA ARG A 146 8.29 -12.89 6.07
C ARG A 146 6.90 -13.03 6.66
N PRO A 147 6.40 -14.27 6.87
CA PRO A 147 5.06 -14.49 7.40
C PRO A 147 4.83 -13.77 8.73
N VAL A 148 3.69 -13.09 8.85
CA VAL A 148 3.31 -12.36 10.06
C VAL A 148 1.79 -12.29 10.21
N GLY A 149 1.25 -13.05 11.16
CA GLY A 149 -0.20 -13.17 11.35
C GLY A 149 -0.87 -13.69 10.08
N ASP A 150 -1.74 -12.88 9.49
CA ASP A 150 -2.56 -13.26 8.33
C ASP A 150 -1.96 -12.89 6.96
N GLY A 151 -0.77 -12.28 6.93
CA GLY A 151 -0.07 -11.85 5.72
C GLY A 151 1.45 -12.03 5.83
N SER A 152 2.20 -11.34 4.96
CA SER A 152 3.66 -11.32 5.01
C SER A 152 4.21 -9.89 4.94
N TYR A 153 5.23 -9.58 5.75
CA TYR A 153 6.05 -8.41 5.44
C TYR A 153 6.73 -8.63 4.09
N ILE A 154 6.74 -7.58 3.28
CA ILE A 154 7.31 -7.61 1.94
C ILE A 154 8.64 -6.87 1.99
N GLN A 155 9.76 -7.59 1.85
CA GLN A 155 11.04 -6.95 1.62
C GLN A 155 11.17 -6.70 0.11
N THR A 156 11.54 -5.49 -0.30
CA THR A 156 11.59 -5.11 -1.72
C THR A 156 12.89 -4.39 -2.08
N THR A 157 13.28 -4.48 -3.35
CA THR A 157 14.33 -3.63 -3.93
C THR A 157 13.81 -2.27 -4.39
N ALA A 158 12.49 -2.07 -4.48
CA ALA A 158 11.90 -0.79 -4.85
C ALA A 158 12.35 0.29 -3.86
N ALA A 159 12.89 1.39 -4.38
CA ALA A 159 13.48 2.43 -3.56
C ALA A 159 12.41 3.13 -2.71
N ILE A 160 12.61 3.16 -1.39
CA ILE A 160 11.78 3.90 -0.44
C ILE A 160 12.67 4.94 0.24
N SER A 161 12.17 6.16 0.40
CA SER A 161 12.88 7.28 1.01
C SER A 161 11.98 7.97 2.05
N PRO A 162 12.53 8.90 2.87
CA PRO A 162 11.71 9.75 3.73
C PRO A 162 10.55 10.39 2.97
N GLY A 163 9.38 10.45 3.61
CA GLY A 163 8.12 10.91 3.01
C GLY A 163 7.31 9.85 2.26
N SER A 164 7.92 8.73 1.83
CA SER A 164 7.19 7.61 1.21
C SER A 164 6.45 6.72 2.22
N SER A 165 6.75 6.81 3.52
CA SER A 165 6.05 6.05 4.56
C SER A 165 4.53 6.27 4.48
N GLY A 166 3.77 5.18 4.42
CA GLY A 166 2.31 5.17 4.25
C GLY A 166 1.84 5.19 2.79
N GLY A 167 2.76 5.24 1.83
CA GLY A 167 2.48 5.05 0.41
C GLY A 167 2.13 3.60 0.09
N GLY A 168 1.83 3.30 -1.17
CA GLY A 168 1.42 1.97 -1.59
C GLY A 168 2.54 1.20 -2.27
N LEU A 169 2.66 -0.10 -1.97
CA LEU A 169 3.38 -1.06 -2.79
C LEU A 169 2.34 -1.84 -3.61
N PHE A 170 2.46 -1.80 -4.94
CA PHE A 170 1.52 -2.39 -5.88
C PHE A 170 2.16 -3.53 -6.66
N ASP A 171 1.36 -4.51 -7.07
CA ASP A 171 1.79 -5.52 -8.05
C ASP A 171 1.69 -5.01 -9.50
N ASP A 172 2.03 -5.88 -10.44
CA ASP A 172 1.94 -5.66 -11.89
C ASP A 172 0.51 -5.63 -12.45
N HIS A 173 -0.52 -5.69 -11.60
CA HIS A 173 -1.93 -5.48 -11.95
C HIS A 173 -2.50 -4.24 -11.25
N GLY A 174 -1.65 -3.42 -10.61
CA GLY A 174 -2.07 -2.23 -9.87
C GLY A 174 -2.86 -2.54 -8.60
N ARG A 175 -2.68 -3.72 -8.01
CA ARG A 175 -3.33 -4.09 -6.75
C ARG A 175 -2.40 -3.77 -5.58
N LEU A 176 -2.93 -3.09 -4.57
CA LEU A 176 -2.20 -2.73 -3.36
C LEU A 176 -1.84 -4.00 -2.56
N LEU A 177 -0.55 -4.26 -2.43
CA LEU A 177 0.03 -5.35 -1.64
C LEU A 177 0.34 -4.94 -0.20
N GLY A 178 0.57 -3.65 0.04
CA GLY A 178 0.94 -3.16 1.36
C GLY A 178 1.29 -1.68 1.44
N LEU A 179 1.52 -1.20 2.66
CA LEU A 179 1.99 0.15 2.91
C LEU A 179 3.51 0.21 2.96
N THR A 180 4.13 1.02 2.11
CA THR A 180 5.58 1.24 2.13
C THR A 180 5.97 1.88 3.46
N SER A 181 6.97 1.31 4.12
CA SER A 181 7.54 1.86 5.35
C SER A 181 9.05 2.01 5.17
N PHE A 182 9.56 3.21 5.41
CA PHE A 182 10.99 3.47 5.33
C PHE A 182 11.70 2.96 6.59
N PHE A 183 12.83 2.26 6.40
CA PHE A 183 13.72 1.92 7.49
C PHE A 183 15.19 2.01 7.05
N VAL A 184 16.00 2.72 7.83
CA VAL A 184 17.46 2.77 7.63
C VAL A 184 18.12 1.92 8.70
N SER A 185 18.47 0.69 8.36
CA SER A 185 19.42 -0.08 9.17
C SER A 185 20.82 0.16 8.66
N LYS A 186 21.71 0.73 9.50
CA LYS A 186 23.17 0.80 9.35
C LYS A 186 23.73 0.41 7.96
N GLY A 187 23.51 1.26 6.96
CA GLY A 187 24.13 1.12 5.63
C GLY A 187 23.52 0.08 4.68
N GLN A 188 22.38 -0.54 5.01
CA GLN A 188 21.69 -1.51 4.15
C GLN A 188 20.41 -0.90 3.56
N GLN A 189 20.23 -1.06 2.23
CA GLN A 189 18.99 -0.71 1.51
C GLN A 189 17.92 -1.77 1.77
N LEU A 190 17.40 -1.83 3.00
CA LEU A 190 16.30 -2.72 3.36
C LEU A 190 14.98 -1.95 3.36
N ASN A 191 14.24 -2.10 2.27
CA ASN A 191 12.92 -1.50 2.10
C ASN A 191 11.84 -2.53 2.43
N PHE A 192 10.84 -2.11 3.21
CA PHE A 192 9.75 -2.99 3.61
C PHE A 192 8.38 -2.37 3.27
N ALA A 193 7.40 -3.25 3.06
CA ALA A 193 6.00 -2.89 3.10
C ALA A 193 5.23 -3.76 4.10
N LEU A 194 4.31 -3.12 4.82
CA LEU A 194 3.38 -3.77 5.75
C LEU A 194 2.23 -4.39 4.96
N PRO A 195 1.83 -5.65 5.24
CA PRO A 195 0.87 -6.37 4.41
C PRO A 195 -0.50 -5.69 4.34
N VAL A 196 -1.13 -5.71 3.17
CA VAL A 196 -2.50 -5.22 2.95
C VAL A 196 -3.51 -5.89 3.88
N GLU A 197 -3.28 -7.15 4.26
CA GLU A 197 -4.13 -7.88 5.20
C GLU A 197 -4.24 -7.16 6.56
N TRP A 198 -3.22 -6.41 6.98
CA TRP A 198 -3.29 -5.61 8.21
C TRP A 198 -4.18 -4.38 8.07
N ILE A 199 -4.27 -3.81 6.87
CA ILE A 199 -5.20 -2.73 6.54
C ILE A 199 -6.64 -3.28 6.60
N GLU A 200 -6.88 -4.43 5.97
CA GLU A 200 -8.20 -5.09 5.96
C GLU A 200 -8.67 -5.47 7.38
N ALA A 201 -7.72 -5.86 8.24
CA ALA A 201 -8.00 -6.26 9.62
C ALA A 201 -8.12 -5.07 10.61
N LEU A 202 -7.82 -3.83 10.20
CA LEU A 202 -7.93 -2.63 11.06
C LEU A 202 -9.26 -2.50 11.80
N PRO A 203 -10.44 -2.77 11.18
CA PRO A 203 -11.72 -2.67 11.89
C PRO A 203 -11.83 -3.62 13.09
N GLN A 204 -11.09 -4.73 13.09
CA GLN A 204 -11.14 -5.76 14.13
C GLN A 204 -10.06 -5.58 15.20
N HIS A 205 -8.95 -4.90 14.87
CA HIS A 205 -7.77 -4.78 15.74
C HIS A 205 -7.48 -3.34 16.19
N SER A 206 -8.41 -2.41 16.03
CA SER A 206 -8.17 -1.01 16.39
C SER A 206 -7.85 -0.86 17.88
N THR A 207 -6.60 -0.50 18.18
CA THR A 207 -6.10 -0.20 19.51
C THR A 207 -6.09 1.31 19.74
N ALA A 208 -6.51 1.74 20.93
CA ALA A 208 -6.30 3.13 21.35
C ALA A 208 -4.81 3.45 21.41
N ARG A 209 -4.43 4.71 21.21
CA ARG A 209 -3.05 5.19 21.30
C ARG A 209 -2.46 4.82 22.67
N VAL A 210 -1.68 3.74 22.72
CA VAL A 210 -1.02 3.30 23.95
C VAL A 210 0.10 4.28 24.24
N ALA A 211 -0.03 5.01 25.34
CA ALA A 211 0.97 5.97 25.80
C ALA A 211 2.19 5.26 26.41
N SER A 212 2.96 4.44 25.66
CA SER A 212 4.26 3.94 26.14
C SER A 212 5.05 3.09 25.10
N ARG A 213 6.19 3.64 24.67
CA ARG A 213 7.53 3.02 24.45
C ARG A 213 7.80 1.86 23.45
N THR A 214 6.84 1.28 22.73
CA THR A 214 7.14 0.08 21.88
C THR A 214 6.92 0.22 20.36
N SER A 215 6.49 1.38 19.84
CA SER A 215 5.76 1.41 18.56
C SER A 215 6.55 1.22 17.25
N GLU A 216 7.83 1.57 17.18
CA GLU A 216 8.58 1.56 15.90
C GLU A 216 9.57 0.39 15.81
N VAL A 217 10.12 0.00 16.95
CA VAL A 217 11.18 -1.02 17.01
C VAL A 217 10.58 -2.43 17.05
N ASP A 218 9.37 -2.62 17.55
CA ASP A 218 8.82 -3.96 17.80
C ASP A 218 8.44 -4.70 16.50
N TRP A 219 7.61 -4.09 15.64
CA TRP A 219 7.24 -4.73 14.37
C TRP A 219 8.45 -4.94 13.46
N LEU A 220 9.35 -3.98 13.46
CA LEU A 220 10.56 -4.00 12.68
C LEU A 220 11.57 -5.04 13.18
N SER A 221 11.71 -5.20 14.50
CA SER A 221 12.54 -6.27 15.07
C SER A 221 12.00 -7.63 14.66
N ARG A 222 10.67 -7.78 14.59
CA ARG A 222 10.04 -9.00 14.04
C ARG A 222 10.28 -9.17 12.54
N ALA A 223 10.32 -8.07 11.78
CA ALA A 223 10.58 -8.12 10.34
C ALA A 223 12.07 -8.35 10.01
N ALA A 224 12.99 -7.92 10.87
CA ALA A 224 14.44 -8.05 10.66
C ALA A 224 15.04 -9.35 11.25
N ALA A 225 14.35 -9.98 12.21
CA ALA A 225 14.66 -11.31 12.70
C ALA A 225 14.39 -12.39 11.64
#